data_AF-A0A517Q7L7-F1
#
_entry.id   AF-A0A517Q7L7-F1
#
_cell.length_a   1.000
_cell.length_b   1.000
_cell.length_c   1.000
_cell.angle_alpha   90.00
_cell.angle_beta   90.00
_cell.angle_gamma   90.00
#
_symmetry.space_group_name_H-M   'P 1'
#
loop_
_entity.id
_entity.type
_entity.pdbx_description
1 polymer ?
#
loop_
_entity_poly.entity_id
_entity_poly.type
_entity_poly.pdbx_seq_one_letter_code
_entity_poly.pdbx_strand_id
1 'polypeptide(L)'
;MKQLEFLIDKLGNRILENVTYQNEQFDTLTIRRLTERTLIRNVQFLNCSSVGAGMIRKGVFLENVIFSNIDCGDTLFISSESIVNEVRVSGRHPARLVIEPDDNDNYVMQEYSKSEMLIDISEFQGFAVIIGLPGCNIKKNDRQHITIKASWKDEVDWGSLGIGPVSFWRLNLKSLGIKNASEGVFSLPSPEHRQR
;
A
#
# COMPACT_ATOMS: atom_id res chain seq x y z
N MET A 1 12.24 -19.93 11.89
CA MET A 1 11.36 -19.14 11.02
C MET A 1 9.95 -19.69 11.15
N LYS A 2 8.93 -18.82 11.12
CA LYS A 2 7.54 -19.12 11.48
C LYS A 2 6.64 -19.00 10.25
N GLN A 3 5.54 -19.75 10.23
CA GLN A 3 4.46 -19.56 9.27
C GLN A 3 3.28 -18.85 9.95
N LEU A 4 2.54 -18.07 9.18
CA LEU A 4 1.28 -17.49 9.66
C LEU A 4 0.23 -18.59 9.79
N GLU A 5 -0.22 -18.80 11.02
CA GLU A 5 -1.26 -19.77 11.35
C GLU A 5 -2.62 -19.09 11.25
N PHE A 6 -3.41 -19.49 10.26
CA PHE A 6 -4.76 -19.00 10.09
C PHE A 6 -5.75 -20.05 10.58
N LEU A 7 -6.80 -19.59 11.24
CA LEU A 7 -7.96 -20.41 11.58
C LEU A 7 -8.93 -20.47 10.41
N ILE A 8 -9.71 -21.54 10.34
CA ILE A 8 -10.84 -21.66 9.40
C ILE A 8 -12.13 -21.57 10.21
N ASP A 9 -13.00 -20.61 9.87
CA ASP A 9 -14.30 -20.48 10.52
C ASP A 9 -15.35 -21.45 9.94
N LYS A 10 -16.56 -21.43 10.51
CA LYS A 10 -17.68 -22.29 10.07
C LYS A 10 -18.15 -22.01 8.63
N LEU A 11 -17.78 -20.87 8.06
CA LEU A 11 -18.12 -20.45 6.70
C LEU A 11 -16.97 -20.74 5.72
N GLY A 12 -15.88 -21.35 6.18
CA GLY A 12 -14.69 -21.62 5.35
C GLY A 12 -13.78 -20.40 5.15
N ASN A 13 -13.99 -19.30 5.88
CA ASN A 13 -13.11 -18.15 5.82
C ASN A 13 -11.81 -18.45 6.54
N ARG A 14 -10.71 -17.97 5.97
CA ARG A 14 -9.37 -18.04 6.56
C ARG A 14 -9.12 -16.78 7.39
N ILE A 15 -8.96 -16.91 8.69
CA ILE A 15 -8.95 -15.79 9.64
C ILE A 15 -7.62 -15.76 10.41
N LEU A 16 -7.00 -14.58 10.47
CA LEU A 16 -5.94 -14.25 11.41
C LEU A 16 -6.42 -13.05 12.23
N GLU A 17 -6.66 -13.24 13.52
CA GLU A 17 -7.27 -12.20 14.34
C GLU A 17 -6.69 -12.10 15.74
N ASN A 18 -6.63 -10.87 16.27
CA ASN A 18 -6.24 -10.58 17.66
C ASN A 18 -4.86 -11.12 18.06
N VAL A 19 -3.88 -11.02 17.14
CA VAL A 19 -2.50 -11.48 17.37
C VAL A 19 -1.51 -10.33 17.21
N THR A 20 -0.57 -10.25 18.14
CA THR A 20 0.62 -9.40 18.01
C THR A 20 1.85 -10.29 17.81
N TYR A 21 2.54 -10.07 16.70
CA TYR A 21 3.85 -10.64 16.41
C TYR A 21 4.91 -9.59 16.70
N GLN A 22 5.92 -9.95 17.49
CA GLN A 22 6.98 -9.03 17.88
C GLN A 22 8.35 -9.69 17.73
N ASN A 23 9.25 -9.07 16.95
CA ASN A 23 10.58 -9.59 16.64
C ASN A 23 10.57 -11.00 16.02
N GLU A 24 9.49 -11.35 15.33
CA GLU A 24 9.33 -12.67 14.71
C GLU A 24 9.93 -12.70 13.31
N GLN A 25 10.47 -13.85 12.91
CA GLN A 25 10.97 -14.08 11.56
C GLN A 25 10.10 -15.10 10.84
N PHE A 26 9.49 -14.69 9.73
CA PHE A 26 8.61 -15.52 8.91
C PHE A 26 9.33 -16.12 7.70
N ASP A 27 8.94 -17.32 7.31
CA ASP A 27 9.40 -17.93 6.06
C ASP A 27 8.95 -17.11 4.85
N THR A 28 7.74 -16.58 4.89
CA THR A 28 7.18 -15.70 3.87
C THR A 28 6.07 -14.86 4.48
N LEU A 29 5.90 -13.65 3.95
CA LEU A 29 4.75 -12.80 4.24
C LEU A 29 3.88 -12.65 2.98
N THR A 30 3.56 -13.76 2.33
CA THR A 30 2.62 -13.79 1.20
C THR A 30 1.24 -14.25 1.66
N ILE A 31 0.27 -13.34 1.61
CA ILE A 31 -1.11 -13.57 1.99
C ILE A 31 -1.97 -13.37 0.76
N ARG A 32 -2.70 -14.43 0.40
CA ARG A 32 -3.63 -14.47 -0.72
C ARG A 32 -4.94 -15.10 -0.30
N ARG A 33 -6.01 -14.76 -1.01
CA ARG A 33 -7.28 -15.46 -0.90
C ARG A 33 -7.12 -16.90 -1.38
N LEU A 34 -7.41 -17.86 -0.49
CA LEU A 34 -7.37 -19.30 -0.80
C LEU A 34 -8.76 -19.95 -0.79
N THR A 35 -9.69 -19.35 -0.05
CA THR A 35 -11.05 -19.85 0.16
C THR A 35 -12.06 -18.73 -0.13
N GLU A 36 -13.26 -18.82 0.44
CA GLU A 36 -14.29 -17.79 0.33
C GLU A 36 -13.76 -16.40 0.70
N ARG A 37 -13.12 -16.22 1.86
CA ARG A 37 -12.48 -14.95 2.26
C ARG A 37 -11.21 -15.19 3.06
N THR A 38 -10.28 -14.24 3.00
CA THR A 38 -9.12 -14.19 3.90
C THR A 38 -9.17 -12.88 4.68
N LEU A 39 -9.32 -12.98 6.00
CA LEU A 39 -9.59 -11.88 6.92
C LEU A 39 -8.39 -11.74 7.88
N ILE A 40 -7.87 -10.52 7.99
CA ILE A 40 -6.83 -10.15 8.96
C ILE A 40 -7.36 -9.01 9.80
N ARG A 41 -7.58 -9.26 11.09
CA ARG A 41 -8.25 -8.30 11.99
C ARG A 41 -7.52 -8.08 13.29
N ASN A 42 -7.30 -6.83 13.70
CA ASN A 42 -6.64 -6.53 14.98
C ASN A 42 -5.27 -7.23 15.10
N VAL A 43 -4.47 -7.17 14.05
CA VAL A 43 -3.18 -7.87 13.96
C VAL A 43 -2.03 -6.87 13.88
N GLN A 44 -0.96 -7.14 14.61
CA GLN A 44 0.21 -6.28 14.63
C GLN A 44 1.47 -7.07 14.29
N PHE A 45 2.28 -6.53 13.39
CA PHE A 45 3.61 -7.00 13.06
C PHE A 45 4.62 -5.93 13.47
N LEU A 46 5.32 -6.17 14.58
CA LEU A 46 6.20 -5.19 15.22
C LEU A 46 7.65 -5.67 15.15
N ASN A 47 8.48 -4.96 14.37
CA ASN A 47 9.90 -5.33 14.14
C ASN A 47 10.06 -6.78 13.65
N CYS A 48 9.09 -7.27 12.88
CA CYS A 48 9.15 -8.60 12.29
C CYS A 48 9.98 -8.58 11.01
N SER A 49 10.39 -9.75 10.55
CA SER A 49 11.04 -9.93 9.24
C SER A 49 10.45 -11.10 8.46
N SER A 50 10.60 -11.11 7.14
CA SER A 50 10.26 -12.27 6.30
C SER A 50 11.28 -12.47 5.18
N VAL A 51 11.43 -13.72 4.72
CA VAL A 51 12.23 -13.98 3.52
C VAL A 51 11.49 -13.47 2.28
N GLY A 52 12.13 -12.55 1.56
CA GLY A 52 11.59 -11.94 0.34
C GLY A 52 10.48 -10.91 0.60
N ALA A 53 9.93 -10.40 -0.50
CA ALA A 53 8.90 -9.36 -0.51
C ALA A 53 7.65 -9.75 0.29
N GLY A 54 7.14 -8.82 1.09
CA GLY A 54 5.82 -8.96 1.71
C GLY A 54 4.74 -8.70 0.67
N MET A 55 3.74 -9.58 0.56
CA MET A 55 2.68 -9.47 -0.44
C MET A 55 1.31 -9.75 0.18
N ILE A 56 0.43 -8.78 0.14
CA ILE A 56 -1.00 -8.95 0.39
C ILE A 56 -1.72 -8.86 -0.97
N ARG A 57 -2.33 -9.94 -1.42
CA ARG A 57 -2.96 -10.05 -2.75
C ARG A 57 -4.45 -9.73 -2.70
N LYS A 58 -5.06 -9.56 -3.88
CA LYS A 58 -6.48 -9.25 -4.05
C LYS A 58 -7.41 -10.18 -3.26
N GLY A 59 -8.51 -9.62 -2.77
CA GLY A 59 -9.53 -10.35 -1.99
C GLY A 59 -9.14 -10.70 -0.55
N VAL A 60 -8.05 -10.11 -0.03
CA VAL A 60 -7.74 -10.10 1.41
C VAL A 60 -8.41 -8.89 2.05
N PHE A 61 -8.92 -9.07 3.26
CA PHE A 61 -9.55 -8.01 4.06
C PHE A 61 -8.64 -7.70 5.22
N LEU A 62 -8.15 -6.46 5.29
CA LEU A 62 -7.32 -5.93 6.36
C LEU A 62 -8.16 -4.95 7.17
N GLU A 63 -8.30 -5.22 8.46
CA GLU A 63 -9.06 -4.38 9.39
C GLU A 63 -8.24 -4.17 10.67
N ASN A 64 -7.90 -2.91 10.99
CA ASN A 64 -7.08 -2.59 12.15
C ASN A 64 -5.77 -3.41 12.19
N VAL A 65 -4.95 -3.24 11.14
CA VAL A 65 -3.70 -3.99 10.97
C VAL A 65 -2.49 -3.05 11.02
N ILE A 66 -1.49 -3.40 11.81
CA ILE A 66 -0.28 -2.59 11.99
C ILE A 66 0.93 -3.33 11.43
N PHE A 67 1.65 -2.68 10.52
CA PHE A 67 2.98 -3.06 10.07
C PHE A 67 3.97 -2.00 10.55
N SER A 68 4.70 -2.28 11.63
CA SER A 68 5.68 -1.35 12.18
C SER A 68 7.08 -1.92 12.02
N ASN A 69 7.89 -1.23 11.21
CA ASN A 69 9.27 -1.58 10.94
C ASN A 69 9.43 -3.05 10.50
N ILE A 70 8.61 -3.49 9.55
CA ILE A 70 8.61 -4.86 9.06
C ILE A 70 9.63 -5.03 7.93
N ASP A 71 10.62 -5.88 8.14
CA ASP A 71 11.64 -6.19 7.14
C ASP A 71 11.22 -7.37 6.27
N CYS A 72 10.41 -7.10 5.26
CA CYS A 72 9.98 -8.08 4.26
C CYS A 72 10.74 -7.88 2.94
N GLY A 73 12.07 -7.79 3.02
CA GLY A 73 12.92 -7.42 1.89
C GLY A 73 12.70 -5.96 1.48
N ASP A 74 12.72 -5.69 0.17
CA ASP A 74 12.67 -4.30 -0.32
C ASP A 74 11.26 -3.69 -0.34
N THR A 75 10.20 -4.50 -0.45
CA THR A 75 8.85 -4.01 -0.71
C THR A 75 7.78 -4.77 0.05
N LEU A 76 6.89 -4.03 0.72
CA LEU A 76 5.56 -4.50 1.07
C LEU A 76 4.59 -4.10 -0.04
N PHE A 77 4.07 -5.09 -0.74
CA PHE A 77 3.03 -4.93 -1.74
C PHE A 77 1.66 -5.24 -1.12
N ILE A 78 0.67 -4.37 -1.33
CA ILE A 78 -0.72 -4.61 -0.96
C ILE A 78 -1.59 -4.36 -2.19
N SER A 79 -2.36 -5.34 -2.64
CA SER A 79 -3.29 -5.12 -3.74
C SER A 79 -4.33 -4.08 -3.34
N SER A 80 -4.58 -3.07 -4.18
CA SER A 80 -5.66 -2.10 -3.98
C SER A 80 -7.05 -2.71 -4.12
N GLU A 81 -7.15 -3.97 -4.56
CA GLU A 81 -8.37 -4.78 -4.58
C GLU A 81 -8.56 -5.58 -3.28
N SER A 82 -7.70 -5.35 -2.30
CA SER A 82 -7.93 -5.73 -0.91
C SER A 82 -8.90 -4.73 -0.27
N ILE A 83 -9.70 -5.18 0.70
CA ILE A 83 -10.43 -4.23 1.55
C ILE A 83 -9.48 -3.79 2.64
N VAL A 84 -9.22 -2.49 2.72
CA VAL A 84 -8.27 -1.89 3.65
C VAL A 84 -9.04 -0.94 4.56
N ASN A 85 -9.10 -1.24 5.85
CA ASN A 85 -9.73 -0.39 6.86
C ASN A 85 -8.80 -0.25 8.06
N GLU A 86 -8.47 0.99 8.42
CA GLU A 86 -7.58 1.30 9.55
C GLU A 86 -6.23 0.54 9.53
N VAL A 87 -5.57 0.48 8.38
CA VAL A 87 -4.22 -0.12 8.28
C VAL A 87 -3.15 0.93 8.59
N ARG A 88 -2.11 0.58 9.33
CA ARG A 88 -0.96 1.47 9.58
C ARG A 88 0.33 0.83 9.08
N VAL A 89 1.13 1.60 8.36
CA VAL A 89 2.50 1.24 8.00
C VAL A 89 3.42 2.33 8.54
N SER A 90 4.40 1.96 9.37
CA SER A 90 5.32 2.92 10.00
C SER A 90 6.75 2.39 10.11
N GLY A 91 7.70 3.29 10.31
CA GLY A 91 9.11 2.96 10.48
C GLY A 91 9.92 3.05 9.19
N ARG A 92 11.14 2.48 9.22
CA ARG A 92 12.11 2.54 8.11
C ARG A 92 12.04 1.33 7.18
N HIS A 93 11.49 0.23 7.68
CA HIS A 93 11.28 -0.99 6.91
C HIS A 93 9.77 -1.25 6.71
N PRO A 94 9.36 -1.71 5.52
CA PRO A 94 10.19 -1.99 4.34
C PRO A 94 10.73 -0.71 3.69
N ALA A 95 11.71 -0.83 2.78
CA ALA A 95 12.21 0.34 2.03
C ALA A 95 11.13 0.93 1.11
N ARG A 96 10.19 0.11 0.64
CA ARG A 96 9.10 0.52 -0.25
C ARG A 96 7.75 -0.02 0.22
N LEU A 97 6.73 0.82 0.13
CA LEU A 97 5.33 0.43 0.22
C LEU A 97 4.69 0.64 -1.16
N VAL A 98 4.11 -0.42 -1.72
CA VAL A 98 3.41 -0.35 -3.00
C VAL A 98 1.99 -0.84 -2.79
N ILE A 99 1.01 0.03 -3.08
CA ILE A 99 -0.39 -0.32 -3.12
C ILE A 99 -0.88 -0.04 -4.52
N GLU A 100 -1.19 -1.08 -5.28
CA GLU A 100 -1.59 -1.01 -6.69
C GLU A 100 -2.50 -2.21 -6.99
N PRO A 101 -3.32 -2.18 -8.05
CA PRO A 101 -4.10 -3.34 -8.43
C PRO A 101 -3.17 -4.52 -8.82
N ASP A 102 -3.63 -5.75 -8.57
CA ASP A 102 -2.86 -6.95 -8.98
C ASP A 102 -2.85 -7.06 -10.51
N ASP A 103 -3.96 -6.70 -11.15
CA ASP A 103 -4.17 -6.73 -12.60
C ASP A 103 -4.58 -5.34 -13.12
N ASN A 104 -4.01 -4.88 -14.24
CA ASN A 104 -4.35 -3.58 -14.82
C ASN A 104 -5.62 -3.61 -15.68
N ASP A 105 -6.05 -4.80 -16.12
CA ASP A 105 -7.17 -4.95 -17.04
C ASP A 105 -8.51 -4.83 -16.30
N ASN A 106 -9.36 -3.89 -16.72
CA ASN A 106 -10.68 -3.62 -16.16
C ASN A 106 -10.68 -3.19 -14.67
N TYR A 107 -9.55 -2.68 -14.15
CA TYR A 107 -9.53 -2.12 -12.81
C TYR A 107 -10.47 -0.90 -12.70
N VAL A 108 -11.31 -0.93 -11.68
CA VAL A 108 -12.17 0.19 -11.28
C VAL A 108 -11.81 0.54 -9.85
N MET A 109 -11.44 1.81 -9.66
CA MET A 109 -11.14 2.34 -8.34
C MET A 109 -12.40 2.27 -7.46
N GLN A 110 -12.25 1.70 -6.27
CA GLN A 110 -13.35 1.59 -5.31
C GLN A 110 -13.68 2.98 -4.76
N GLU A 111 -14.98 3.23 -4.56
CA GLU A 111 -15.45 4.42 -3.88
C GLU A 111 -15.51 4.16 -2.37
N TYR A 112 -15.02 5.12 -1.60
CA TYR A 112 -15.02 5.09 -0.14
C TYR A 112 -15.65 6.37 0.40
N SER A 113 -16.18 6.32 1.61
CA SER A 113 -16.68 7.53 2.26
C SER A 113 -15.50 8.45 2.58
N LYS A 114 -15.64 9.76 2.35
CA LYS A 114 -14.58 10.73 2.65
C LYS A 114 -14.19 10.80 4.13
N SER A 115 -15.03 10.29 5.03
CA SER A 115 -14.76 10.26 6.48
C SER A 115 -13.93 9.04 6.93
N GLU A 116 -13.73 8.06 6.06
CA GLU A 116 -13.04 6.81 6.40
C GLU A 116 -11.52 6.98 6.34
N MET A 117 -10.79 6.36 7.27
CA MET A 117 -9.34 6.22 7.19
C MET A 117 -9.02 4.79 6.79
N LEU A 118 -8.53 4.62 5.56
CA LEU A 118 -8.18 3.29 5.03
C LEU A 118 -6.78 2.92 5.46
N ILE A 119 -5.82 3.84 5.27
CA ILE A 119 -4.43 3.61 5.63
C ILE A 119 -3.74 4.86 6.18
N ASP A 120 -2.91 4.67 7.20
CA ASP A 120 -2.02 5.65 7.81
C ASP A 120 -0.56 5.31 7.50
N ILE A 121 0.08 6.19 6.73
CA ILE A 121 1.51 6.13 6.37
C ILE A 121 2.26 7.37 6.88
N SER A 122 1.68 8.14 7.81
CA SER A 122 2.27 9.40 8.27
C SER A 122 3.61 9.24 8.98
N GLU A 123 3.89 8.05 9.51
CA GLU A 123 5.14 7.69 10.19
C GLU A 123 6.03 6.74 9.36
N PHE A 124 5.67 6.48 8.09
CA PHE A 124 6.49 5.69 7.18
C PHE A 124 7.62 6.54 6.61
N GLN A 125 8.86 6.03 6.71
CA GLN A 125 10.07 6.74 6.26
C GLN A 125 10.60 6.22 4.92
N GLY A 126 10.04 5.13 4.39
CA GLY A 126 10.39 4.56 3.10
C GLY A 126 9.68 5.25 1.93
N PHE A 127 9.83 4.67 0.74
CA PHE A 127 9.21 5.17 -0.49
C PHE A 127 7.84 4.51 -0.74
N ALA A 128 6.78 5.31 -0.71
CA ALA A 128 5.40 4.89 -0.94
C ALA A 128 4.89 5.22 -2.35
N VAL A 129 4.21 4.26 -2.98
CA VAL A 129 3.37 4.42 -4.17
C VAL A 129 2.02 3.80 -3.87
N ILE A 130 0.96 4.60 -3.87
CA ILE A 130 -0.41 4.16 -3.57
C ILE A 130 -1.33 4.61 -4.69
N ILE A 131 -1.82 3.65 -5.46
CA ILE A 131 -2.77 3.82 -6.55
C ILE A 131 -3.94 2.88 -6.29
N GLY A 132 -5.16 3.41 -6.41
CA GLY A 132 -6.38 2.66 -6.18
C GLY A 132 -7.04 2.87 -4.81
N LEU A 133 -6.45 3.70 -3.96
CA LEU A 133 -7.08 4.24 -2.75
C LEU A 133 -7.18 5.76 -2.85
N PRO A 134 -8.31 6.40 -2.48
CA PRO A 134 -8.44 7.84 -2.57
C PRO A 134 -7.48 8.56 -1.62
N GLY A 135 -6.87 9.63 -2.10
CA GLY A 135 -5.86 10.41 -1.37
C GLY A 135 -6.39 11.08 -0.10
N CYS A 136 -7.70 11.34 -0.03
CA CYS A 136 -8.36 11.88 1.17
C CYS A 136 -8.54 10.83 2.28
N ASN A 137 -8.56 9.54 1.92
CA ASN A 137 -8.69 8.43 2.86
C ASN A 137 -7.34 7.91 3.38
N ILE A 138 -6.25 8.52 2.93
CA ILE A 138 -4.88 8.18 3.31
C ILE A 138 -4.34 9.27 4.23
N LYS A 139 -4.06 8.91 5.49
CA LYS A 139 -3.33 9.77 6.41
C LYS A 139 -1.84 9.70 6.06
N LYS A 140 -1.24 10.84 5.74
CA LYS A 140 0.10 10.93 5.16
C LYS A 140 0.86 12.14 5.72
N ASN A 141 2.19 12.07 5.65
CA ASN A 141 3.06 13.21 5.90
C ASN A 141 3.19 14.08 4.65
N ASP A 142 2.59 15.27 4.64
CA ASP A 142 2.58 16.16 3.47
C ASP A 142 3.98 16.72 3.10
N ARG A 143 4.99 16.56 3.96
CA ARG A 143 6.38 16.87 3.62
C ARG A 143 7.06 15.79 2.77
N GLN A 144 6.51 14.58 2.78
CA GLN A 144 7.08 13.41 2.12
C GLN A 144 6.17 12.84 1.04
N HIS A 145 4.86 13.01 1.16
CA HIS A 145 3.86 12.40 0.30
C HIS A 145 2.99 13.45 -0.36
N ILE A 146 2.62 13.21 -1.61
CA ILE A 146 1.70 14.07 -2.36
C ILE A 146 0.64 13.24 -3.06
N THR A 147 -0.60 13.75 -3.08
CA THR A 147 -1.66 13.24 -3.95
C THR A 147 -1.53 13.87 -5.33
N ILE A 148 -1.34 13.05 -6.36
CA ILE A 148 -1.34 13.46 -7.77
C ILE A 148 -2.69 13.06 -8.36
N LYS A 149 -3.35 14.01 -9.02
CA LYS A 149 -4.63 13.79 -9.70
C LYS A 149 -4.39 13.57 -11.19
N ALA A 150 -5.08 12.59 -11.77
CA ALA A 150 -4.99 12.31 -13.20
C ALA A 150 -5.43 13.52 -14.06
N SER A 151 -6.36 14.34 -13.55
CA SER A 151 -6.83 15.57 -14.21
C SER A 151 -5.71 16.58 -14.50
N TRP A 152 -4.62 16.57 -13.72
CA TRP A 152 -3.48 17.46 -13.94
C TRP A 152 -2.77 17.22 -15.28
N LYS A 153 -2.99 16.06 -15.91
CA LYS A 153 -2.51 15.80 -17.27
C LYS A 153 -2.97 16.89 -18.24
N ASP A 154 -4.20 17.36 -18.08
CA ASP A 154 -4.87 18.30 -18.99
C ASP A 154 -5.07 19.70 -18.34
N GLU A 155 -5.14 19.78 -17.01
CA GLU A 155 -5.37 21.05 -16.28
C GLU A 155 -4.11 21.90 -16.06
N VAL A 156 -2.91 21.28 -16.08
CA VAL A 156 -1.65 21.96 -15.76
C VAL A 156 -0.86 22.28 -17.03
N ASP A 157 -0.45 23.53 -17.18
CA ASP A 157 0.50 23.94 -18.23
C ASP A 157 1.94 23.54 -17.87
N TRP A 158 2.26 22.27 -18.13
CA TRP A 158 3.58 21.71 -17.88
C TRP A 158 4.70 22.39 -18.67
N GLY A 159 4.39 22.90 -19.86
CA GLY A 159 5.35 23.55 -20.75
C GLY A 159 5.84 24.86 -20.17
N SER A 160 4.91 25.72 -19.73
CA SER A 160 5.24 27.00 -19.08
C SER A 160 5.96 26.81 -17.73
N LEU A 161 5.76 25.68 -17.06
CA LEU A 161 6.49 25.32 -15.84
C LEU A 161 7.89 24.73 -16.11
N GLY A 162 8.28 24.53 -17.37
CA GLY A 162 9.55 23.89 -17.73
C GLY A 162 9.65 22.42 -17.32
N ILE A 163 8.51 21.75 -17.08
CA ILE A 163 8.47 20.37 -16.60
C ILE A 163 8.45 19.41 -17.80
N GLY A 164 9.57 18.72 -18.00
CA GLY A 164 9.73 17.76 -19.10
C GLY A 164 8.89 16.47 -18.95
N PRO A 165 8.75 15.70 -20.05
CA PRO A 165 7.93 14.48 -20.11
C PRO A 165 8.43 13.32 -19.25
N VAL A 166 9.72 13.30 -18.89
CA VAL A 166 10.34 12.29 -18.00
C VAL A 166 10.43 12.74 -16.54
N SER A 167 9.74 13.82 -16.18
CA SER A 167 9.68 14.30 -14.81
C SER A 167 8.88 13.37 -13.90
N PHE A 168 9.16 13.45 -12.59
CA PHE A 168 8.39 12.77 -11.53
C PHE A 168 6.87 12.89 -11.75
N TRP A 169 6.38 14.11 -11.99
CA TRP A 169 4.96 14.38 -12.19
C TRP A 169 4.40 13.63 -13.40
N ARG A 170 5.08 13.73 -14.55
CA ARG A 170 4.60 13.15 -15.82
C ARG A 170 4.67 11.63 -15.82
N LEU A 171 5.68 11.04 -15.16
CA LEU A 171 5.79 9.59 -14.99
C LEU A 171 4.67 9.03 -14.11
N ASN A 172 4.36 9.71 -12.99
CA ASN A 172 3.26 9.28 -12.13
C ASN A 172 1.89 9.47 -12.78
N LEU A 173 1.67 10.55 -13.53
CA LEU A 173 0.45 10.72 -14.33
C LEU A 173 0.28 9.61 -15.38
N LYS A 174 1.37 9.17 -16.02
CA LYS A 174 1.36 8.02 -16.92
C LYS A 174 0.97 6.73 -16.18
N SER A 175 1.52 6.51 -14.98
CA SER A 175 1.18 5.34 -14.14
C SER A 175 -0.31 5.32 -13.77
N LEU A 176 -0.87 6.46 -13.36
CA LEU A 176 -2.31 6.60 -13.09
C LEU A 176 -3.16 6.26 -14.31
N GLY A 177 -2.75 6.73 -15.49
CA GLY A 177 -3.44 6.41 -16.75
C GLY A 177 -3.42 4.93 -17.12
N ILE A 178 -2.28 4.24 -16.92
CA ILE A 178 -2.15 2.79 -17.16
C ILE A 178 -3.09 2.00 -16.23
N LYS A 179 -3.28 2.49 -15.01
CA LYS A 179 -4.07 1.85 -13.96
C LYS A 179 -5.50 2.36 -13.87
N ASN A 180 -5.95 3.19 -14.82
CA ASN A 180 -7.29 3.78 -14.82
C ASN A 180 -7.69 4.42 -13.47
N ALA A 181 -6.74 5.07 -12.80
CA ALA A 181 -6.94 5.69 -11.49
C ALA A 181 -7.10 7.20 -11.61
N SER A 182 -8.07 7.77 -10.90
CA SER A 182 -8.32 9.21 -10.88
C SER A 182 -7.28 9.99 -10.07
N GLU A 183 -6.65 9.34 -9.10
CA GLU A 183 -5.57 9.88 -8.28
C GLU A 183 -4.70 8.78 -7.67
N GLY A 184 -3.56 9.19 -7.10
CA GLY A 184 -2.72 8.33 -6.27
C GLY A 184 -1.84 9.15 -5.33
N VAL A 185 -1.33 8.52 -4.28
CA VAL A 185 -0.40 9.10 -3.32
C VAL A 185 1.01 8.58 -3.59
N PHE A 186 1.96 9.50 -3.71
CA PHE A 186 3.34 9.20 -4.08
C PHE A 186 4.31 9.86 -3.11
N SER A 187 5.41 9.18 -2.81
CA SER A 187 6.55 9.81 -2.16
C SER A 187 7.22 10.82 -3.09
N LEU A 188 7.46 12.02 -2.56
CA LEU A 188 8.23 13.05 -3.23
C LEU A 188 9.68 12.57 -3.40
N PRO A 189 10.35 12.96 -4.51
CA PRO A 189 11.76 12.65 -4.69
C PRO A 189 12.58 13.29 -3.57
N SER A 190 13.22 12.49 -2.71
CA SER A 190 14.21 13.03 -1.78
C SER A 190 15.54 13.26 -2.51
N PRO A 191 16.37 14.23 -2.08
CA PRO A 191 17.71 14.44 -2.64
C PRO A 191 18.56 13.17 -2.63
N GLU A 192 18.36 12.29 -1.65
CA GLU A 192 19.10 11.03 -1.47
C GLU A 192 18.74 9.98 -2.54
N HIS A 193 17.54 10.05 -3.13
CA HIS A 193 17.10 9.14 -4.19
C HIS A 193 17.57 9.54 -5.60
N ARG A 194 18.25 10.68 -5.77
CA ARG A 194 18.75 11.13 -7.09
C ARG A 194 20.04 10.41 -7.56
N GLN A 195 20.55 9.44 -6.81
CA GLN A 195 21.84 8.78 -7.07
C GLN A 195 21.76 7.27 -7.36
N ARG A 196 20.61 6.72 -7.74
CA ARG A 196 20.50 5.33 -8.20
C ARG A 196 19.93 5.24 -9.60
#